data_AF-A0A0M1J6U0-F1
#
_entry.id   AF-A0A0M1J6U0-F1
#
_cell.length_a   1.000
_cell.length_b   1.000
_cell.length_c   1.000
_cell.angle_alpha   90.00
_cell.angle_beta   90.00
_cell.angle_gamma   90.00
#
_symmetry.space_group_name_H-M   'P 1'
#
loop_
_entity.id
_entity.type
_entity.pdbx_description
1 polymer ?
#
loop_
_entity_poly.entity_id
_entity_poly.type
_entity_poly.pdbx_seq_one_letter_code
_entity_poly.pdbx_strand_id
1 'polypeptide(L)'
;LLHVPLAVKSIVITVTIHEAYDRHQNFGQISNAFIRIVNTEGDRGIEVTRFDLTESYSTETAVIFGEIYRQDNEWRFKAVGEGFAGGLEAMCRKFGVNLA
;
A
#
# COMPACT_ATOMS: atom_id res chain seq x y z
N LEU A 1 16.17 -0.74 -4.22
CA LEU A 1 16.15 -0.02 -2.93
C LEU A 1 17.54 0.55 -2.51
N LEU A 2 18.59 0.33 -3.31
CA LEU A 2 19.97 0.72 -2.99
C LEU A 2 20.21 2.24 -2.93
N HIS A 3 19.40 3.02 -3.64
CA HIS A 3 19.52 4.49 -3.70
C HIS A 3 18.67 5.23 -2.66
N VAL A 4 17.95 4.51 -1.78
CA VAL A 4 17.10 5.15 -0.76
C VAL A 4 17.98 5.71 0.37
N PRO A 5 17.89 7.02 0.70
CA PRO A 5 18.73 7.64 1.73
C PRO A 5 18.64 6.96 3.10
N LEU A 6 19.71 7.01 3.90
CA LEU A 6 19.76 6.39 5.25
C LEU A 6 18.75 6.98 6.25
N ALA A 7 18.29 8.21 6.01
CA ALA A 7 17.27 8.87 6.80
C ALA A 7 15.88 8.21 6.64
N VAL A 8 15.59 7.59 5.49
CA VAL A 8 14.32 6.89 5.26
C VAL A 8 14.35 5.54 5.98
N LYS A 9 13.39 5.33 6.89
CA LYS A 9 13.28 4.09 7.68
C LYS A 9 12.29 3.10 7.10
N SER A 10 11.24 3.59 6.45
CA SER A 10 10.27 2.77 5.75
C SER A 10 9.66 3.47 4.54
N ILE A 11 9.05 2.67 3.67
CA ILE A 11 8.28 3.06 2.50
C ILE A 11 6.95 2.32 2.61
N VAL A 12 5.88 3.08 2.85
CA VAL A 12 4.53 2.52 2.97
C VAL A 12 3.84 2.57 1.61
N ILE A 13 3.25 1.45 1.21
CA ILE A 13 2.56 1.30 -0.06
C ILE A 13 1.06 1.34 0.19
N THR A 14 0.40 2.33 -0.37
CA THR A 14 -1.05 2.52 -0.25
C THR A 14 -1.73 2.51 -1.61
N VAL A 15 -2.96 2.03 -1.64
CA VAL A 15 -3.84 2.03 -2.81
C VAL A 15 -5.14 2.73 -2.42
N THR A 16 -5.65 3.58 -3.30
CA THR A 16 -6.89 4.33 -3.09
C THR A 16 -7.77 4.24 -4.31
N ILE A 17 -9.08 4.28 -4.12
CA ILE A 17 -10.03 4.39 -5.22
C ILE A 17 -10.18 5.88 -5.58
N HIS A 18 -9.90 6.22 -6.83
CA HIS A 18 -10.04 7.60 -7.30
C HIS A 18 -11.53 7.98 -7.37
N GLU A 19 -11.88 9.15 -6.80
CA GLU A 19 -13.26 9.66 -6.72
C GLU A 19 -14.25 8.66 -6.08
N ALA A 20 -13.77 7.89 -5.09
CA ALA A 20 -14.55 6.80 -4.48
C ALA A 20 -15.92 7.26 -3.95
N TYR A 21 -15.97 8.48 -3.38
CA TYR A 21 -17.21 9.04 -2.85
C TYR A 21 -18.23 9.38 -3.94
N ASP A 22 -17.80 10.10 -4.99
CA ASP A 22 -18.65 10.51 -6.10
C ASP A 22 -19.12 9.33 -6.94
N ARG A 23 -18.28 8.30 -7.04
CA ARG A 23 -18.59 7.06 -7.77
C ARG A 23 -19.30 6.01 -6.92
N HIS A 24 -19.51 6.29 -5.62
CA HIS A 24 -20.05 5.35 -4.64
C HIS A 24 -19.32 3.99 -4.65
N GLN A 25 -17.98 4.05 -4.69
CA GLN A 25 -17.09 2.91 -4.76
C GLN A 25 -16.35 2.66 -3.43
N ASN A 26 -16.20 1.39 -3.06
CA ASN A 26 -15.34 0.92 -1.98
C ASN A 26 -14.57 -0.35 -2.40
N PHE A 27 -13.57 -0.74 -1.62
CA PHE A 27 -12.75 -1.91 -1.95
C PHE A 27 -13.54 -3.23 -1.91
N GLY A 28 -14.66 -3.30 -1.17
CA GLY A 28 -15.57 -4.44 -1.18
C GLY A 28 -16.29 -4.67 -2.52
N GLN A 29 -16.33 -3.67 -3.41
CA GLN A 29 -16.88 -3.80 -4.76
C GLN A 29 -15.82 -4.14 -5.82
N ILE A 30 -14.53 -4.14 -5.47
CA ILE A 30 -13.44 -4.42 -6.40
C ILE A 30 -13.14 -5.93 -6.39
N SER A 31 -13.51 -6.61 -7.47
CA SER A 31 -13.13 -8.01 -7.66
C SER A 31 -11.66 -8.13 -8.04
N ASN A 32 -11.03 -9.22 -7.60
CA ASN A 32 -9.61 -9.53 -7.88
C ASN A 32 -8.66 -8.38 -7.52
N ALA A 33 -8.96 -7.65 -6.46
CA ALA A 33 -8.04 -6.65 -5.91
C ALA A 33 -6.85 -7.38 -5.27
N PHE A 34 -5.65 -7.17 -5.80
CA PHE A 34 -4.41 -7.72 -5.22
C PHE A 34 -3.26 -6.77 -5.50
N ILE A 35 -2.18 -6.94 -4.75
CA ILE A 35 -0.90 -6.34 -5.08
C ILE A 35 0.19 -7.32 -4.72
N ARG A 36 1.27 -7.21 -5.46
CA ARG A 36 2.40 -8.13 -5.45
C ARG A 36 3.70 -7.37 -5.47
N ILE A 37 4.71 -7.96 -4.84
CA ILE A 37 6.08 -7.49 -4.90
C ILE A 37 6.85 -8.46 -5.78
N VAL A 38 7.55 -7.89 -6.75
CA VAL A 38 8.32 -8.62 -7.74
C VAL A 38 9.76 -8.16 -7.63
N ASN A 39 10.70 -9.10 -7.63
CA ASN A 39 12.11 -8.74 -7.70
C ASN A 39 12.46 -8.35 -9.15
N THR A 40 12.99 -7.13 -9.32
CA THR A 40 13.39 -6.57 -10.62
C THR A 40 14.86 -6.81 -10.95
N GLU A 41 15.65 -7.33 -9.99
CA GLU A 41 17.08 -7.65 -10.15
C GLU A 41 17.31 -9.15 -9.92
N GLY A 42 18.31 -9.74 -10.60
CA GLY A 42 18.58 -11.19 -10.50
C GLY A 42 17.53 -12.04 -11.22
N ASP A 43 16.83 -12.90 -10.49
CA ASP A 43 15.72 -13.73 -10.99
C ASP A 43 14.49 -12.85 -11.34
N ARG A 44 14.65 -12.08 -12.41
CA ARG A 44 13.70 -11.07 -12.88
C ARG A 44 12.32 -11.67 -13.08
N GLY A 45 11.34 -11.09 -12.40
CA GLY A 45 9.95 -11.48 -12.56
C GLY A 45 9.46 -12.53 -11.55
N ILE A 46 10.33 -13.02 -10.66
CA ILE A 46 9.85 -13.83 -9.53
C ILE A 46 9.05 -12.95 -8.58
N GLU A 47 7.80 -13.36 -8.38
CA GLU A 47 6.94 -12.82 -7.34
C GLU A 47 7.48 -13.23 -5.98
N VAL A 48 7.89 -12.24 -5.19
CA VAL A 48 8.37 -12.45 -3.82
C VAL A 48 7.19 -12.74 -2.90
N THR A 49 6.10 -12.00 -3.10
CA THR A 49 4.85 -12.20 -2.39
C THR A 49 3.72 -11.51 -3.11
N ARG A 50 2.50 -11.99 -2.87
CA ARG A 50 1.24 -11.41 -3.30
C ARG A 50 0.29 -11.46 -2.13
N PHE A 51 -0.51 -10.41 -2.00
CA PHE A 51 -1.58 -10.38 -1.01
C PHE A 51 -2.84 -9.86 -1.69
N ASP A 52 -3.88 -10.68 -1.59
CA ASP A 52 -5.19 -10.39 -2.14
C ASP A 52 -5.96 -9.54 -1.12
N LEU A 53 -6.56 -8.46 -1.61
CA LEU A 53 -7.32 -7.50 -0.82
C LEU A 53 -8.76 -7.99 -0.60
N THR A 54 -8.91 -9.27 -0.21
CA THR A 54 -10.20 -9.98 -0.11
C THR A 54 -10.97 -9.67 1.18
N GLU A 55 -10.48 -8.77 2.03
CA GLU A 55 -11.23 -8.38 3.22
C GLU A 55 -12.53 -7.66 2.85
N SER A 56 -13.51 -7.76 3.75
CA SER A 56 -14.83 -7.13 3.60
C SER A 56 -14.72 -5.62 3.81
N TYR A 57 -14.02 -4.92 2.93
CA TYR A 57 -13.84 -3.48 2.94
C TYR A 57 -15.14 -2.77 2.51
N SER A 58 -16.14 -2.82 3.38
CA SER A 58 -17.49 -2.34 3.10
C SER A 58 -17.59 -0.82 3.05
N THR A 59 -16.61 -0.11 3.61
CA THR A 59 -16.61 1.37 3.65
C THR A 59 -15.28 2.01 3.24
N GLU A 60 -14.22 1.20 3.16
CA GLU A 60 -12.86 1.67 3.00
C GLU A 60 -12.59 2.02 1.53
N THR A 61 -12.01 3.20 1.35
CA THR A 61 -11.69 3.79 0.04
C THR A 61 -10.19 3.98 -0.15
N ALA A 62 -9.41 3.69 0.89
CA ALA A 62 -7.96 3.59 0.91
C ALA A 62 -7.51 2.34 1.68
N VAL A 63 -6.39 1.74 1.30
CA VAL A 63 -5.78 0.59 1.99
C VAL A 63 -4.27 0.80 2.07
N ILE A 64 -3.68 0.53 3.23
CA ILE A 64 -2.24 0.27 3.36
C ILE A 64 -2.02 -1.19 3.02
N PHE A 65 -1.41 -1.43 1.87
CA PHE A 65 -1.10 -2.80 1.48
C PHE A 65 0.01 -3.38 2.33
N GLY A 66 1.09 -2.63 2.46
CA GLY A 66 2.29 -3.14 3.08
C GLY A 66 3.34 -2.07 3.25
N GLU A 67 4.37 -2.45 3.98
CA GLU A 67 5.47 -1.59 4.35
C GLU A 67 6.79 -2.28 4.02
N ILE A 68 7.64 -1.58 3.30
CA ILE A 68 9.03 -1.95 3.12
C ILE A 68 9.83 -1.17 4.16
N TYR A 69 10.44 -1.84 5.13
CA TYR A 69 11.11 -1.19 6.25
C TYR A 69 12.54 -1.72 6.42
N ARG A 70 13.40 -0.91 7.03
CA ARG A 70 14.77 -1.32 7.39
C ARG A 70 14.78 -2.01 8.75
N GLN A 71 15.39 -3.20 8.80
CA GLN A 71 15.71 -3.93 10.02
C GLN A 71 17.12 -4.50 9.85
N ASP A 72 18.00 -4.26 10.82
CA ASP A 72 19.39 -4.75 10.80
C ASP A 72 20.16 -4.38 9.51
N ASN A 73 19.96 -3.16 9.01
CA ASN A 73 20.47 -2.64 7.73
C ASN A 73 19.99 -3.37 6.45
N GLU A 74 19.03 -4.28 6.57
CA GLU A 74 18.39 -4.96 5.45
C GLU A 74 16.98 -4.42 5.21
N TRP A 75 16.54 -4.47 3.96
CA TRP A 75 15.16 -4.15 3.60
C TRP A 75 14.28 -5.40 3.77
N ARG A 76 13.20 -5.25 4.53
CA ARG A 76 12.18 -6.28 4.74
C ARG A 76 10.83 -5.79 4.26
N PHE A 77 9.98 -6.72 3.88
CA PHE A 77 8.59 -6.42 3.54
C PHE A 77 7.64 -7.00 4.59
N LYS A 78 6.62 -6.21 4.95
CA LYS A 78 5.50 -6.63 5.79
C LYS A 78 4.19 -6.34 5.05
N ALA A 79 3.36 -7.36 4.87
CA ALA A 79 1.96 -7.18 4.49
C ALA A 79 1.18 -6.59 5.68
N VAL A 80 0.33 -5.60 5.42
CA VAL A 80 -0.42 -4.85 6.43
C VAL A 80 -1.93 -5.04 6.29
N GLY A 81 -2.52 -4.70 5.13
CA GLY A 81 -3.96 -4.88 4.89
C GLY A 81 -4.86 -3.97 5.74
N GLU A 82 -4.40 -2.79 6.16
CA GLU A 82 -5.20 -1.87 6.98
C GLU A 82 -6.03 -0.98 6.04
N GLY A 83 -7.35 -1.06 6.12
CA GLY A 83 -8.28 -0.23 5.35
C GLY A 83 -8.65 1.08 6.06
N PHE A 84 -8.94 2.12 5.28
CA PHE A 84 -9.29 3.45 5.75
C PHE A 84 -10.48 4.04 4.98
N ALA A 85 -11.37 4.67 5.73
CA ALA A 85 -12.27 5.68 5.18
C ALA A 85 -11.51 7.01 4.97
N GLY A 86 -11.95 7.82 4.01
CA GLY A 86 -11.39 9.15 3.73
C GLY A 86 -10.39 9.21 2.57
N GLY A 87 -10.17 8.08 1.87
CA GLY A 87 -9.37 8.04 0.65
C GLY A 87 -7.94 8.53 0.82
N LEU A 88 -7.39 9.11 -0.25
CA LEU A 88 -6.01 9.61 -0.29
C LEU A 88 -5.76 10.72 0.72
N GLU A 89 -6.76 11.58 0.98
CA GLU A 89 -6.62 12.67 1.95
C GLU A 89 -6.35 12.13 3.36
N ALA A 90 -7.15 11.18 3.84
CA ALA A 90 -6.94 10.56 5.15
C ALA A 90 -5.56 9.90 5.25
N MET A 91 -5.10 9.26 4.17
CA MET A 91 -3.77 8.67 4.10
C MET A 91 -2.65 9.70 4.18
N CYS A 92 -2.74 10.79 3.41
CA CYS A 92 -1.78 11.88 3.45
C CYS A 92 -1.67 12.48 4.84
N ARG A 93 -2.81 12.72 5.51
CA ARG A 93 -2.85 13.23 6.89
C ARG A 93 -2.21 12.25 7.88
N LYS A 94 -2.44 10.94 7.76
CA LYS A 94 -1.82 9.89 8.60
C LYS A 94 -0.29 9.93 8.55
N PHE A 95 0.28 10.26 7.38
CA PHE A 95 1.74 10.37 7.19
C PHE A 95 2.29 11.80 7.31
N GLY A 96 1.47 12.77 7.75
CA GLY A 96 1.89 14.15 7.94
C GLY A 96 2.16 14.91 6.64
N VAL A 97 1.64 14.44 5.51
CA VAL A 97 1.71 15.15 4.22
C VAL A 97 0.74 16.33 4.27
N ASN A 98 1.26 17.53 4.04
CA ASN A 98 0.43 18.71 3.93
C ASN A 98 -0.29 18.71 2.57
N LEU A 99 -1.61 18.85 2.60
CA LEU A 99 -2.45 18.92 1.42
C LEU A 99 -2.66 20.39 1.09
N ALA A 100 -2.33 20.78 -0.14
CA ALA A 100 -2.46 22.14 -0.65
C ALA A 100 -3.88 22.44 -1.12
#